data_AF-A0A6J4J1B1-F1
#
_entry.id   AF-A0A6J4J1B1-F1
#
_cell.length_a   1.000
_cell.length_b   1.000
_cell.length_c   1.000
_cell.angle_alpha   90.00
_cell.angle_beta   90.00
_cell.angle_gamma   90.00
#
_symmetry.space_group_name_H-M   'P 1'
#
loop_
_entity.id
_entity.type
_entity.pdbx_description
1 polymer ?
#
loop_
_entity_poly.entity_id
_entity_poly.type
_entity_poly.pdbx_seq_one_letter_code
_entity_poly.pdbx_strand_id
1 'polypeptide(L)'
;MKRWASSFTFLLLVALGGAVAQTATTESHAISLLDSIKYDADFAQFDYVNPDAPKGGTVRLATTNSFDTLNPFTLNGVSAAGVGVTYDSLMARSLDESSTLYGLLAATIRVPANNAWVEFD
;
A
#
# COMPACT_ATOMS: atom_id res chain seq x y z
N MET A 1 10.83 10.31 67.89
CA MET A 1 11.01 8.94 67.34
C MET A 1 10.16 8.78 66.08
N LYS A 2 10.84 8.71 64.92
CA LYS A 2 10.48 8.13 63.62
C LYS A 2 9.02 7.68 63.37
N ARG A 3 8.20 8.44 62.62
CA ARG A 3 7.07 7.92 61.79
C ARG A 3 6.62 8.93 60.70
N TRP A 4 7.46 9.28 59.72
CA TRP A 4 7.00 10.17 58.63
C TRP A 4 7.67 9.92 57.27
N ALA A 5 7.95 8.65 56.94
CA ALA A 5 8.64 8.28 55.69
C ALA A 5 7.89 7.23 54.86
N SER A 6 6.58 7.04 55.06
CA SER A 6 5.83 5.95 54.40
C SER A 6 4.84 6.39 53.32
N SER A 7 4.71 7.70 53.06
CA SER A 7 3.73 8.21 52.08
C SER A 7 4.33 8.65 50.74
N PHE A 8 5.66 8.72 50.61
CA PHE A 8 6.32 9.11 49.34
C PHE A 8 6.63 7.94 48.40
N THR A 9 6.67 6.71 48.92
CA THR A 9 7.00 5.52 48.11
C THR A 9 5.80 5.01 47.30
N PHE A 10 4.57 5.42 47.62
CA PHE A 10 3.38 4.96 46.91
C PHE A 10 3.11 5.74 45.60
N LEU A 11 3.69 6.94 45.43
CA LEU A 11 3.48 7.75 44.23
C LEU A 11 4.45 7.42 43.08
N LEU A 12 5.56 6.72 43.36
CA LEU A 12 6.55 6.38 42.32
C LEU A 12 6.17 5.09 41.55
N LEU A 13 5.29 4.24 42.09
CA LEU A 13 4.89 2.99 41.43
C LEU A 13 3.73 3.14 40.44
N VAL A 14 3.01 4.27 40.44
CA VAL A 14 1.88 4.51 39.54
C VAL A 14 2.33 5.08 38.18
N ALA A 15 3.56 5.59 38.09
CA ALA A 15 4.09 6.15 36.84
C ALA A 15 4.64 5.09 35.85
N LEU A 16 4.72 3.81 36.23
CA LEU A 16 5.18 2.72 35.34
C LEU A 16 4.03 1.91 34.69
N GLY A 17 2.78 2.17 35.06
CA GLY A 17 1.62 1.37 34.63
C GLY A 17 0.91 1.98 33.42
N GLY A 18 1.54 1.98 32.24
CA GLY A 18 0.82 2.41 31.03
C GLY A 18 1.68 2.82 29.84
N ALA A 19 2.82 2.17 29.59
CA ALA A 19 3.41 2.24 28.25
C ALA A 19 2.57 1.34 27.34
N VAL A 20 1.58 1.92 26.65
CA VAL A 20 0.96 1.24 25.51
C VAL A 20 2.09 0.99 24.52
N ALA A 21 2.41 -0.28 24.25
CA ALA A 21 3.42 -0.63 23.26
C ALA A 21 2.92 -0.12 21.90
N GLN A 22 3.42 1.03 21.47
CA GLN A 22 3.11 1.56 20.15
C GLN A 22 3.88 0.70 19.15
N THR A 23 3.15 -0.11 18.38
CA THR A 23 3.75 -0.89 17.29
C THR A 23 4.42 0.08 16.34
N ALA A 24 5.71 -0.12 16.08
CA ALA A 24 6.44 0.67 15.10
C ALA A 24 5.68 0.64 13.76
N THR A 25 5.44 1.82 13.20
CA THR A 25 4.74 2.00 11.93
C THR A 25 5.75 2.47 10.90
N THR A 26 5.72 1.84 9.73
CA THR A 26 6.53 2.23 8.58
C THR A 26 5.64 2.96 7.59
N GLU A 27 6.03 4.19 7.25
CA GLU A 27 5.47 4.95 6.14
C GLU A 27 6.41 4.86 4.94
N SER A 28 5.88 4.63 3.75
CA SER A 28 6.67 4.46 2.53
C SER A 28 5.85 4.82 1.29
N HIS A 29 6.53 5.14 0.17
CA HIS A 29 5.93 5.28 -1.16
C HIS A 29 5.65 3.93 -1.83
N ALA A 30 6.21 2.86 -1.28
CA ALA A 30 6.09 1.50 -1.79
C ALA A 30 6.05 0.45 -0.68
N ILE A 31 5.45 -0.69 -0.96
CA ILE A 31 5.43 -1.86 -0.09
C ILE A 31 5.84 -3.10 -0.88
N SER A 32 6.66 -3.95 -0.27
CA SER A 32 7.07 -5.25 -0.81
C SER A 32 6.87 -6.32 0.25
N LEU A 33 6.46 -7.51 -0.17
CA LEU A 33 6.29 -8.66 0.74
C LEU A 33 7.57 -9.48 0.89
N LEU A 34 8.41 -9.55 -0.15
CA LEU A 34 9.53 -10.49 -0.22
C LEU A 34 10.88 -9.78 -0.35
N ASP A 35 11.01 -8.92 -1.34
CA ASP A 35 12.29 -8.31 -1.74
C ASP A 35 12.44 -6.89 -1.19
N SER A 36 13.67 -6.35 -1.22
CA SER A 36 13.86 -4.92 -1.06
C SER A 36 13.25 -4.16 -2.23
N ILE A 37 12.71 -2.98 -1.94
CA ILE A 37 12.14 -2.07 -2.94
C ILE A 37 13.25 -1.63 -3.90
N LYS A 38 13.02 -1.79 -5.21
CA LYS A 38 13.99 -1.43 -6.27
C LYS A 38 14.04 0.08 -6.53
N TYR A 39 12.89 0.73 -6.61
CA TYR A 39 12.79 2.13 -7.03
C TYR A 39 12.70 3.06 -5.80
N ASP A 40 13.61 4.03 -5.73
CA ASP A 40 13.62 5.05 -4.67
C ASP A 40 12.41 5.98 -4.74
N ALA A 41 12.13 6.76 -3.69
CA ALA A 41 10.93 7.59 -3.59
C ALA A 41 10.78 8.64 -4.71
N ASP A 42 11.89 9.10 -5.28
CA ASP A 42 11.92 10.14 -6.33
C ASP A 42 12.01 9.56 -7.75
N PHE A 43 11.81 8.24 -7.94
CA PHE A 43 11.87 7.64 -9.27
C PHE A 43 10.81 8.23 -10.21
N ALA A 44 11.22 8.57 -11.43
CA ALA A 44 10.32 9.22 -12.39
C ALA A 44 9.39 8.24 -13.12
N GLN A 45 9.85 7.00 -13.34
CA GLN A 45 9.14 5.96 -14.06
C GLN A 45 9.79 4.59 -13.80
N PHE A 46 9.06 3.51 -14.05
CA PHE A 46 9.64 2.17 -14.06
C PHE A 46 10.65 2.00 -15.21
N ASP A 47 11.68 1.17 -15.01
CA ASP A 47 12.77 0.96 -15.98
C ASP A 47 12.28 0.37 -17.31
N TYR A 48 11.15 -0.34 -17.29
CA TYR A 48 10.53 -0.93 -18.47
C TYR A 48 9.65 0.04 -19.27
N VAL A 49 9.59 1.31 -18.88
CA VAL A 49 8.85 2.36 -19.59
C VAL A 49 9.75 3.01 -20.64
N ASN A 50 9.24 3.16 -21.86
CA ASN A 50 9.84 4.05 -22.85
C ASN A 50 9.36 5.51 -22.58
N PRO A 51 10.22 6.41 -22.07
CA PRO A 51 9.83 7.79 -21.79
C PRO A 51 9.44 8.56 -23.07
N ASP A 52 10.06 8.22 -24.19
CA ASP A 52 9.88 8.85 -25.49
C ASP A 52 8.72 8.23 -26.29
N ALA A 53 7.86 7.43 -25.64
CA ALA A 53 6.73 6.81 -26.31
C ALA A 53 5.83 7.87 -26.97
N PRO A 54 5.60 7.81 -28.29
CA PRO A 54 4.78 8.79 -28.99
C PRO A 54 3.37 8.77 -28.41
N LYS A 55 2.81 9.96 -28.15
CA LYS A 55 1.47 10.11 -27.59
C LYS A 55 0.44 10.24 -28.70
N GLY A 56 -0.67 9.50 -28.57
CA GLY A 56 -1.77 9.49 -29.54
C GLY A 56 -1.78 8.26 -30.46
N GLY A 57 -2.69 8.28 -31.43
CA GLY A 57 -2.97 7.14 -32.30
C GLY A 57 -4.03 6.18 -31.74
N THR A 58 -4.31 5.11 -32.48
CA THR A 58 -5.33 4.12 -32.12
C THR A 58 -4.74 2.72 -32.11
N VAL A 59 -4.80 2.05 -30.95
CA VAL A 59 -4.49 0.62 -30.83
C VAL A 59 -5.79 -0.17 -30.96
N ARG A 60 -5.84 -1.14 -31.88
CA ARG A 60 -7.00 -2.02 -32.07
C ARG A 60 -6.61 -3.46 -31.74
N LEU A 61 -7.10 -3.94 -30.61
CA LEU A 61 -6.86 -5.30 -30.11
C LEU A 61 -8.08 -6.19 -30.37
N ALA A 62 -7.85 -7.47 -30.64
CA ALA A 62 -8.90 -8.46 -30.81
C ALA A 62 -9.01 -9.37 -29.59
N THR A 63 -10.21 -9.87 -29.33
CA THR A 63 -10.49 -10.92 -28.33
C THR A 63 -11.36 -12.00 -28.99
N THR A 64 -11.23 -13.25 -28.54
CA THR A 64 -11.96 -14.39 -29.11
C THR A 64 -13.34 -14.61 -28.48
N ASN A 65 -13.63 -13.95 -27.35
CA ASN A 65 -14.88 -14.15 -26.60
C ASN A 65 -15.78 -12.90 -26.65
N SER A 66 -17.10 -13.12 -26.63
CA SER A 66 -18.09 -12.03 -26.45
C SER A 66 -18.16 -11.59 -24.99
N PHE A 67 -18.86 -10.48 -24.73
CA PHE A 67 -19.19 -10.01 -23.39
C PHE A 67 -20.70 -9.76 -23.27
N ASP A 68 -21.20 -9.77 -22.04
CA ASP A 68 -22.58 -9.43 -21.69
C ASP A 68 -22.69 -8.43 -20.51
N THR A 69 -21.56 -8.06 -19.89
CA THR A 69 -21.48 -7.07 -18.81
C THR A 69 -20.26 -6.16 -18.97
N LEU A 70 -20.39 -4.91 -18.49
CA LEU A 70 -19.29 -3.94 -18.35
C LEU A 70 -18.81 -3.79 -16.91
N ASN A 71 -19.39 -4.54 -15.97
CA ASN A 71 -18.94 -4.60 -14.59
C ASN A 71 -18.02 -5.83 -14.42
N PRO A 72 -16.70 -5.65 -14.22
CA PRO A 72 -15.76 -6.76 -14.07
C PRO A 72 -15.79 -7.42 -12.68
N PHE A 73 -16.58 -6.91 -11.73
CA PHE A 73 -16.58 -7.34 -10.33
C PHE A 73 -17.76 -8.25 -9.95
N THR A 74 -18.60 -8.61 -10.92
CA THR A 74 -19.72 -9.53 -10.70
C THR A 74 -19.27 -10.99 -10.82
N LEU A 75 -19.85 -11.87 -9.99
CA LEU A 75 -19.62 -13.32 -10.09
C LEU A 75 -20.19 -13.91 -11.39
N ASN A 76 -21.29 -13.34 -11.88
CA ASN A 76 -22.01 -13.78 -13.07
C ASN A 76 -21.72 -12.86 -14.27
N GLY A 77 -21.80 -13.44 -15.47
CA GLY A 77 -21.59 -12.75 -16.73
C GLY A 77 -20.14 -12.84 -17.23
N VAL A 78 -19.93 -12.43 -18.47
CA VAL A 78 -18.61 -12.33 -19.11
C VAL A 78 -18.30 -10.86 -19.31
N SER A 79 -17.31 -10.37 -18.57
CA SER A 79 -16.86 -8.97 -18.64
C SER A 79 -16.20 -8.65 -19.98
N ALA A 80 -16.45 -7.44 -20.48
CA ALA A 80 -15.75 -6.92 -21.67
C ALA A 80 -14.22 -6.93 -21.48
N ALA A 81 -13.50 -7.40 -22.50
CA ALA A 81 -12.05 -7.39 -22.52
C ALA A 81 -11.53 -5.95 -22.44
N GLY A 82 -10.52 -5.72 -21.59
CA GLY A 82 -9.93 -4.40 -21.40
C GLY A 82 -10.73 -3.45 -20.52
N VAL A 83 -11.96 -3.77 -20.07
CA VAL A 83 -12.75 -2.86 -19.21
C VAL A 83 -12.04 -2.51 -17.89
N GLY A 84 -11.11 -3.35 -17.44
CA GLY A 84 -10.29 -3.07 -16.26
C GLY A 84 -9.47 -1.78 -16.35
N VAL A 85 -9.11 -1.30 -17.55
CA VAL A 85 -8.32 -0.07 -17.72
C VAL A 85 -9.08 1.21 -17.38
N THR A 86 -10.40 1.12 -17.13
CA THR A 86 -11.22 2.25 -16.68
C THR A 86 -11.27 2.39 -15.17
N TYR A 87 -10.59 1.52 -14.42
CA TYR A 87 -10.55 1.52 -12.96
C TYR A 87 -9.10 1.61 -12.48
N ASP A 88 -8.90 2.31 -11.36
CA ASP A 88 -7.61 2.42 -10.71
C ASP A 88 -7.60 1.73 -9.33
N SER A 89 -6.43 1.23 -8.94
CA SER A 89 -6.14 0.72 -7.59
C SER A 89 -5.48 1.80 -6.72
N LEU A 90 -5.40 1.56 -5.41
CA LEU A 90 -4.67 2.49 -4.52
C LEU A 90 -3.17 2.55 -4.86
N MET A 91 -2.60 1.40 -5.21
CA MET A 91 -1.18 1.27 -5.56
C MET A 91 -1.02 0.47 -6.86
N ALA A 92 0.04 0.74 -7.62
CA ALA A 92 0.40 0.07 -8.86
C ALA A 92 1.45 -1.02 -8.61
N ARG A 93 1.26 -2.19 -9.23
CA ARG A 93 2.22 -3.29 -9.16
C ARG A 93 3.36 -3.08 -10.15
N SER A 94 4.59 -3.24 -9.66
CA SER A 94 5.78 -3.33 -10.51
C SER A 94 5.80 -4.64 -11.30
N LEU A 95 6.13 -4.57 -12.59
CA LEU A 95 6.23 -5.74 -13.47
C LEU A 95 7.62 -6.39 -13.47
N ASP A 96 8.62 -5.72 -12.91
CA ASP A 96 10.00 -6.21 -12.83
C ASP A 96 10.45 -6.52 -11.39
N GLU A 97 9.51 -6.56 -10.45
CA GLU A 97 9.70 -7.02 -9.07
C GLU A 97 8.67 -8.10 -8.68
N SER A 98 9.01 -8.94 -7.72
CA SER A 98 8.19 -10.11 -7.36
C SER A 98 6.86 -9.74 -6.69
N SER A 99 6.90 -8.74 -5.80
CA SER A 99 5.82 -8.45 -4.86
C SER A 99 5.71 -6.96 -4.48
N THR A 100 6.37 -6.07 -5.22
CA THR A 100 6.40 -4.64 -4.90
C THR A 100 5.24 -3.88 -5.53
N LEU A 101 4.58 -3.05 -4.72
CA LEU A 101 3.56 -2.08 -5.11
C LEU A 101 4.07 -0.66 -4.80
N TYR A 102 3.87 0.28 -5.74
CA TYR A 102 4.21 1.70 -5.60
C TYR A 102 2.93 2.54 -5.62
N GLY A 103 2.98 3.77 -5.11
CA GLY A 103 1.83 4.68 -5.11
C GLY A 103 1.17 4.85 -6.50
N LEU A 104 -0.16 4.92 -6.52
CA LEU A 104 -0.98 5.20 -7.71
C LEU A 104 -2.03 6.27 -7.39
N LEU A 105 -3.19 5.87 -6.85
CA LEU A 105 -4.15 6.82 -6.29
C LEU A 105 -3.73 7.27 -4.89
N ALA A 106 -3.16 6.35 -4.11
CA ALA A 106 -2.51 6.65 -2.84
C ALA A 106 -1.05 6.99 -3.10
N ALA A 107 -0.59 8.12 -2.59
CA ALA A 107 0.80 8.55 -2.65
C ALA A 107 1.67 7.80 -1.64
N THR A 108 1.12 7.51 -0.46
CA THR A 108 1.83 6.85 0.64
C THR A 108 1.03 5.73 1.26
N ILE A 109 1.75 4.76 1.84
CA ILE A 109 1.20 3.66 2.63
C ILE A 109 1.85 3.64 4.02
N ARG A 110 1.03 3.51 5.07
CA ARG A 110 1.50 3.27 6.44
C ARG A 110 1.05 1.89 6.91
N VAL A 111 2.00 1.10 7.41
CA VAL A 111 1.74 -0.25 7.93
C VAL A 111 2.50 -0.47 9.25
N PRO A 112 1.82 -0.96 10.31
CA PRO A 112 2.48 -1.34 11.55
C PRO A 112 3.26 -2.65 11.38
N ALA A 113 4.32 -2.86 12.15
CA ALA A 113 5.18 -4.05 12.08
C ALA A 113 4.44 -5.41 12.27
N ASN A 114 3.23 -5.39 12.82
CA ASN A 114 2.37 -6.57 12.99
C ASN A 114 1.30 -6.74 11.90
N ASN A 115 1.28 -5.89 10.87
CA ASN A 115 0.32 -5.88 9.76
C ASN A 115 -1.16 -5.82 10.20
N ALA A 116 -1.45 -5.27 11.39
CA ALA A 116 -2.81 -5.27 11.94
C ALA A 116 -3.77 -4.28 11.25
N TRP A 117 -3.24 -3.30 10.54
CA TRP A 117 -3.99 -2.31 9.78
C TRP A 117 -3.12 -1.79 8.62
N VAL A 118 -3.75 -1.06 7.69
CA VAL A 118 -3.06 -0.31 6.65
C VAL A 118 -3.78 1.02 6.46
N GLU A 119 -3.02 2.10 6.30
CA GLU A 119 -3.52 3.43 5.98
C GLU A 119 -2.91 3.88 4.65
N PHE A 120 -3.71 4.58 3.86
CA PHE A 120 -3.35 5.11 2.55
C PHE A 120 -3.68 6.61 2.54
N ASP A 121 -2.75 7.44 2.09
CA ASP A 121 -2.98 8.87 1.84
C ASP A 121 -2.93 9.20 0.34
#